data_AF-A0A8T4L5B4-F1
#
_entry.id   AF-A0A8T4L5B4-F1
#
_cell.length_a   1.000
_cell.length_b   1.000
_cell.length_c   1.000
_cell.angle_alpha   90.00
_cell.angle_beta   90.00
_cell.angle_gamma   90.00
#
_symmetry.space_group_name_H-M   'P 1'
#
loop_
_entity.id
_entity.type
_entity.pdbx_description
1 polymer ?
#
loop_
_entity_poly.entity_id
_entity_poly.type
_entity_poly.pdbx_seq_one_letter_code
_entity_poly.pdbx_strand_id
1 'polypeptide(L)'
;MADVELTKMSSRGQVVIPQDLRDEMNLQEGETFAVVRTGDTLLLKRVKAPSREEILADWKKTVTEGNKQVKKLGIKQKDVVRMIHKGRGIKE
;
A
#
# COMPACT_ATOMS: atom_id res chain seq x y z
N MET A 1 31.33 2.83 -3.01
CA MET A 1 31.41 2.99 -1.54
C MET A 1 30.15 3.71 -1.13
N ALA A 2 29.55 3.44 0.03
CA ALA A 2 28.35 4.19 0.43
C ALA A 2 28.79 5.60 0.81
N ASP A 3 28.63 6.56 -0.09
CA ASP A 3 28.90 7.96 0.21
C ASP A 3 27.87 8.44 1.23
N VAL A 4 28.35 8.73 2.44
CA VAL A 4 27.53 9.27 3.51
C VAL A 4 27.43 10.77 3.30
N GLU A 5 26.29 11.22 2.79
CA GLU A 5 25.98 12.63 2.68
C GLU A 5 25.25 13.14 3.93
N LEU A 6 25.74 14.24 4.49
CA LEU A 6 25.17 14.86 5.68
C LEU A 6 24.18 15.96 5.28
N THR A 7 22.96 15.86 5.78
CA THR A 7 21.94 16.90 5.59
C THR A 7 21.46 17.44 6.93
N LYS A 8 21.03 18.70 6.93
CA LYS A 8 20.49 19.35 8.13
C LYS A 8 18.97 19.39 8.06
N MET A 9 18.35 19.26 9.22
CA MET A 9 16.91 19.46 9.37
C MET A 9 16.59 20.95 9.26
N SER A 10 15.57 21.27 8.46
CA SER A 10 15.03 22.63 8.38
C SER A 10 14.27 22.99 9.66
N SER A 11 13.98 24.28 9.86
CA SER A 11 13.19 24.76 11.00
C SER A 11 11.77 24.17 11.09
N ARG A 12 11.25 23.62 9.98
CA ARG A 12 9.94 22.97 9.91
C ARG A 12 10.01 21.45 10.05
N GLY A 13 11.17 20.90 10.43
CA GLY A 13 11.36 19.46 10.61
C GLY A 13 11.54 18.69 9.29
N GLN A 14 11.86 19.36 8.18
CA GLN A 14 12.06 18.71 6.89
C GLN A 14 13.54 18.36 6.71
N VAL A 15 13.82 17.17 6.17
CA VAL A 15 15.17 16.75 5.76
C VAL A 15 15.20 16.68 4.24
N VAL A 16 16.22 17.28 3.63
CA VAL A 16 16.41 17.25 2.18
C VAL A 16 17.16 15.97 1.81
N ILE A 17 16.72 15.28 0.75
CA ILE A 17 17.51 14.21 0.12
C ILE A 17 18.47 14.88 -0.87
N PRO A 18 19.80 14.66 -0.74
CA PRO A 18 20.78 15.24 -1.64
C PRO A 18 20.53 14.92 -3.11
N GLN A 19 21.07 15.76 -4.01
CA GLN A 19 20.84 15.64 -5.44
C GLN A 19 21.39 14.32 -5.98
N ASP A 20 22.63 13.97 -5.62
CA ASP A 20 23.30 12.77 -6.13
C ASP A 20 22.52 11.50 -5.74
N LEU A 21 22.10 11.40 -4.48
CA LEU A 21 21.19 10.33 -4.00
C LEU A 21 19.85 10.27 -4.74
N ARG A 22 19.25 11.43 -5.08
CA ARG A 22 18.01 11.46 -5.85
C ARG A 22 18.21 10.92 -7.27
N ASP A 23 19.31 11.27 -7.90
CA ASP A 23 19.64 10.86 -9.27
C ASP A 23 19.99 9.37 -9.34
N GLU A 24 20.83 8.87 -8.42
CA GLU A 24 21.18 7.45 -8.34
C GLU A 24 19.97 6.54 -8.09
N MET A 25 19.04 6.98 -7.24
CA MET A 25 17.83 6.22 -6.90
C MET A 25 16.65 6.51 -7.85
N ASN A 26 16.83 7.41 -8.82
CA ASN A 26 15.79 7.89 -9.72
C ASN A 26 14.49 8.25 -8.96
N LEU A 27 14.62 9.10 -7.94
CA LEU A 27 13.51 9.57 -7.13
C LEU A 27 12.82 10.74 -7.84
N GLN A 28 11.51 10.65 -7.98
CA GLN A 28 10.69 11.67 -8.63
C GLN A 28 9.92 12.51 -7.61
N GLU A 29 9.50 13.70 -8.03
CA GLU A 29 8.62 14.55 -7.23
C GLU A 29 7.27 13.83 -6.96
N GLY A 30 6.72 14.01 -5.76
CA GLY A 30 5.46 13.40 -5.36
C GLY A 30 5.57 11.94 -4.90
N GLU A 31 6.78 11.36 -4.89
CA GLU A 31 6.96 10.01 -4.38
C GLU A 31 6.69 9.89 -2.90
N THR A 32 6.04 8.78 -2.54
CA THR A 32 5.67 8.48 -1.16
C THR A 32 6.71 7.55 -0.54
N PHE A 33 7.13 7.88 0.67
CA PHE A 33 8.02 7.04 1.48
C PHE A 33 7.31 6.61 2.75
N ALA A 34 7.41 5.33 3.08
CA ALA A 34 7.13 4.87 4.42
C ALA A 34 8.29 5.28 5.33
N VAL A 35 7.97 5.96 6.43
CA VAL A 35 8.93 6.35 7.46
C VAL A 35 8.79 5.37 8.62
N VAL A 36 9.85 4.62 8.90
CA VAL A 36 9.87 3.62 9.97
C VAL A 36 10.98 3.97 10.94
N ARG A 37 10.67 4.01 12.24
CA ARG A 37 11.65 4.22 13.30
C ARG A 37 12.13 2.88 13.86
N THR A 38 13.45 2.71 13.96
CA THR A 38 14.10 1.60 14.65
C THR A 38 15.16 2.16 15.58
N GLY A 39 14.85 2.21 16.88
CA GLY A 39 15.75 2.82 17.88
C GLY A 39 15.92 4.33 17.66
N ASP A 40 17.15 4.73 17.33
CA ASP A 40 17.57 6.09 16.94
C ASP A 40 17.64 6.29 15.42
N THR A 41 17.37 5.24 14.64
CA THR A 41 17.45 5.27 13.18
C THR A 41 16.06 5.49 12.57
N LEU A 42 15.99 6.36 11.56
CA LEU A 42 14.83 6.50 10.68
C LEU A 42 15.13 5.86 9.34
N LEU A 43 14.34 4.86 8.95
CA LEU A 43 14.39 4.23 7.65
C LEU A 43 13.31 4.83 6.74
N LEU A 44 13.72 5.32 5.57
CA LEU A 44 12.84 5.78 4.50
C LEU A 44 12.77 4.71 3.43
N LYS A 45 11.60 4.08 3.27
CA LYS A 45 11.37 3.06 2.24
C LYS A 45 10.43 3.62 1.17
N ARG A 46 10.88 3.66 -0.08
CA ARG A 46 10.06 4.05 -1.24
C ARG A 46 8.83 3.14 -1.34
N VAL A 47 7.65 3.74 -1.36
CA VAL A 47 6.37 3.03 -1.55
C VAL A 47 5.90 3.34 -2.96
N LYS A 48 5.92 2.33 -3.83
CA LYS A 48 5.25 2.44 -5.13
C LYS A 48 3.76 2.19 -4.90
N ALA A 49 2.95 3.24 -5.03
CA ALA A 49 1.52 3.05 -5.18
C ALA A 49 1.28 2.28 -6.49
N PRO A 50 0.45 1.23 -6.48
CA PRO A 50 0.12 0.55 -7.72
C PRO A 50 -0.59 1.52 -8.66
N SER A 51 -0.30 1.41 -9.95
CA SER A 51 -1.00 2.19 -10.98
C SER A 51 -2.49 1.85 -10.97
N ARG A 52 -3.30 2.73 -11.55
CA ARG A 52 -4.74 2.48 -11.71
C ARG A 52 -4.98 1.20 -12.50
N GLU A 53 -4.13 0.91 -13.48
CA GLU A 53 -4.16 -0.29 -14.30
C GLU A 53 -3.87 -1.54 -13.48
N GLU A 54 -2.85 -1.49 -12.61
CA GLU A 54 -2.49 -2.57 -11.69
C GLU A 54 -3.62 -2.84 -10.69
N ILE A 55 -4.18 -1.80 -10.08
CA ILE A 55 -5.34 -1.92 -9.18
C ILE A 55 -6.52 -2.57 -9.90
N LEU A 56 -6.80 -2.15 -11.14
CA LEU A 56 -7.92 -2.69 -11.91
C LEU A 56 -7.67 -4.15 -12.31
N ALA A 57 -6.44 -4.51 -12.63
CA ALA A 57 -6.05 -5.89 -12.94
C ALA A 57 -6.23 -6.80 -11.72
N ASP A 58 -5.73 -6.37 -10.56
CA ASP A 58 -5.89 -7.10 -9.29
C ASP A 58 -7.35 -7.24 -8.89
N TRP A 59 -8.15 -6.17 -9.07
CA TRP A 59 -9.60 -6.23 -8.84
C TRP A 59 -10.27 -7.26 -9.74
N LYS A 60 -10.00 -7.24 -11.05
CA LYS A 60 -10.56 -8.21 -12.01
C LYS A 60 -10.19 -9.64 -11.66
N LYS A 61 -8.95 -9.88 -11.24
CA LYS A 61 -8.48 -11.20 -10.77
C LYS A 61 -9.27 -11.65 -9.55
N THR A 62 -9.35 -10.80 -8.53
CA THR A 62 -10.06 -11.06 -7.27
C THR A 62 -11.54 -11.38 -7.50
N VAL A 63 -12.23 -10.57 -8.32
CA VAL A 63 -13.64 -10.79 -8.69
C VAL A 63 -13.82 -12.12 -9.44
N THR A 64 -12.89 -12.44 -10.34
CA THR A 64 -12.95 -13.69 -11.13
C THR A 64 -12.80 -14.92 -10.24
N GLU A 65 -11.83 -14.90 -9.32
CA GLU A 65 -11.61 -15.97 -8.35
C GLU A 65 -12.79 -16.11 -7.38
N GLY A 66 -13.29 -15.00 -6.85
CA GLY A 66 -14.48 -14.97 -6.00
C GLY A 66 -15.71 -15.55 -6.70
N ASN A 67 -15.96 -15.17 -7.96
CA ASN A 67 -17.07 -15.70 -8.75
C ASN A 67 -16.97 -17.22 -8.98
N LYS A 68 -15.76 -17.75 -9.20
CA LYS A 68 -15.54 -19.20 -9.31
C LYS A 68 -15.90 -19.91 -8.00
N GLN A 69 -15.49 -19.35 -6.86
CA GLN A 69 -15.78 -19.91 -5.55
C GLN A 69 -17.28 -19.85 -5.22
N VAL A 70 -17.94 -18.72 -5.47
CA VAL A 70 -19.39 -18.54 -5.30
C VAL A 70 -20.17 -19.59 -6.11
N LYS A 71 -19.79 -19.80 -7.38
CA LYS A 71 -20.41 -20.84 -8.23
C LYS A 71 -20.17 -22.24 -7.67
N LYS A 72 -18.94 -22.58 -7.26
CA LYS A 72 -18.60 -23.89 -6.68
C LYS A 72 -19.37 -24.20 -5.40
N LEU A 73 -19.57 -23.18 -4.56
CA LEU A 73 -20.27 -23.30 -3.28
C LEU A 73 -21.79 -23.12 -3.40
N GLY A 74 -22.31 -22.81 -4.59
CA GLY A 74 -23.74 -22.59 -4.81
C GLY A 74 -24.32 -21.41 -4.02
N ILE A 75 -23.49 -20.46 -3.62
CA ILE A 75 -23.89 -19.31 -2.80
C ILE A 75 -24.83 -18.42 -3.62
N LYS A 76 -26.02 -18.13 -3.07
CA LYS A 76 -27.00 -17.23 -3.68
C LYS A 76 -26.99 -15.88 -2.97
N GLN A 77 -27.56 -14.86 -3.61
CA GLN A 77 -27.65 -13.50 -3.06
C GLN A 77 -28.30 -13.46 -1.66
N LYS A 78 -29.33 -14.28 -1.42
CA LYS A 78 -29.96 -14.42 -0.09
C LYS A 78 -29.01 -14.93 0.99
N ASP A 79 -28.03 -15.75 0.61
CA ASP A 79 -27.05 -16.30 1.55
C ASP A 79 -26.03 -15.24 1.94
N VAL A 80 -25.74 -14.28 1.05
CA VAL A 80 -24.87 -13.13 1.35
C VAL A 80 -25.48 -12.24 2.43
N VAL A 81 -26.76 -11.88 2.29
CA VAL A 81 -27.48 -11.08 3.30
C VAL A 81 -27.45 -11.77 4.67
N ARG A 82 -27.70 -13.09 4.66
CA ARG A 82 -27.65 -13.93 5.87
C ARG A 82 -26.28 -13.95 6.53
N MET A 83 -25.22 -14.11 5.72
CA MET A 83 -23.83 -14.11 6.21
C MET A 83 -23.44 -12.76 6.81
N ILE A 84 -23.88 -11.65 6.21
CA ILE A 84 -23.65 -10.31 6.74
C ILE A 84 -24.38 -10.11 8.08
N HIS A 85 -25.66 -10.49 8.18
CA HIS A 85 -26.41 -10.40 9.43
C HIS A 85 -25.77 -11.24 10.54
N LYS A 86 -25.38 -12.48 10.24
CA LYS A 86 -24.66 -13.36 11.17
C LYS A 86 -23.33 -12.76 11.62
N GLY A 87 -22.52 -12.22 10.70
CA GLY A 87 -21.24 -11.57 11.03
C GLY A 87 -21.39 -10.28 11.84
N ARG A 88 -22.52 -9.58 11.69
CA ARG A 88 -22.88 -8.39 12.48
C ARG A 88 -23.60 -8.70 13.79
N GLY A 89 -23.86 -9.98 14.09
CA GLY A 89 -24.59 -10.39 15.30
C GLY A 89 -26.09 -10.03 15.30
N ILE A 90 -26.67 -9.76 14.12
CA ILE A 90 -28.11 -9.49 13.99
C ILE A 90 -28.83 -10.84 13.98
N LYS A 91 -29.74 -11.07 14.95
CA LYS A 91 -30.60 -12.27 14.97
C LYS A 91 -31.61 -12.18 13.82
N GLU A 92 -31.74 -13.28 13.06
CA GLU A 92 -32.74 -13.43 11.98
C GLU A 92 -34.17 -13.21 12.47
#